data_AF-A0A1F3V4B2-F1
#
_entry.id   AF-A0A1F3V4B2-F1
#
_cell.length_a   1.000
_cell.length_b   1.000
_cell.length_c   1.000
_cell.angle_alpha   90.00
_cell.angle_beta   90.00
_cell.angle_gamma   90.00
#
_symmetry.space_group_name_H-M   'P 1'
#
loop_
_entity.id
_entity.type
_entity.pdbx_description
1 polymer ?
#
loop_
_entity_poly.entity_id
_entity_poly.type
_entity_poly.pdbx_seq_one_letter_code
_entity_poly.pdbx_strand_id
1 'polypeptide(L)'
;MDKMMMYSGTYEDIIQTLASWIILDLTTLLKKVDYNYSHQAFAKRVKKLEDFGYLASVYFQNYRKYLFLTEKGLAEAGLNNAWGVNKEIIHHDIITVNVFQYLLKLPQVKEGRIYLDLAGADRRPDCALTMQPNFWEGKELAIEVEITQKSYDRVENKFRDYMNKDSPYSKVLYIIQKTPVFEAYKRSIERVDFHVDAMKNRRCQDNIILLLAPEIKNRQFDLMDSPAFFEGRITTLRSIFHQ
;
A
#
# COMPACT_ATOMS: atom_id res chain seq x y z
N MET A 1 -39.43 -9.97 -4.32
CA MET A 1 -39.76 -8.70 -3.65
C MET A 1 -38.64 -8.45 -2.66
N ASP A 2 -37.72 -7.58 -3.08
CA ASP A 2 -36.33 -7.58 -2.65
C ASP A 2 -36.11 -7.17 -1.19
N LYS A 3 -35.26 -7.94 -0.51
CA LYS A 3 -34.60 -7.59 0.76
C LYS A 3 -33.68 -6.36 0.65
N MET A 4 -33.64 -5.72 -0.52
CA MET A 4 -32.68 -4.70 -0.97
C MET A 4 -32.93 -3.30 -0.38
N MET A 5 -33.88 -3.14 0.54
CA MET A 5 -34.20 -1.85 1.17
C MET A 5 -33.94 -1.77 2.69
N MET A 6 -33.42 -2.80 3.37
CA MET A 6 -33.44 -2.81 4.85
C MET A 6 -32.24 -2.16 5.57
N TYR A 7 -31.18 -1.68 4.91
CA TYR A 7 -29.93 -1.32 5.63
C TYR A 7 -29.11 -0.14 5.11
N SER A 8 -29.62 0.69 4.20
CA SER A 8 -28.89 1.89 3.73
C SER A 8 -28.52 2.76 4.94
N GLY A 9 -27.21 2.94 5.18
CA GLY A 9 -26.65 3.67 6.32
C GLY A 9 -26.21 2.84 7.54
N THR A 10 -26.65 1.59 7.76
CA THR A 10 -26.27 0.84 8.99
C THR A 10 -24.92 0.11 8.89
N TYR A 11 -24.59 -0.36 7.69
CA TYR A 11 -23.37 -1.13 7.41
C TYR A 11 -22.55 -0.56 6.25
N GLU A 12 -23.07 0.47 5.60
CA GLU A 12 -22.46 1.12 4.45
C GLU A 12 -21.10 1.71 4.80
N ASP A 13 -20.99 2.28 5.99
CA ASP A 13 -19.75 2.77 6.59
C ASP A 13 -18.63 1.71 6.60
N ILE A 14 -18.93 0.48 7.01
CA ILE A 14 -18.00 -0.65 7.02
C ILE A 14 -17.61 -1.04 5.60
N ILE A 15 -18.58 -1.15 4.70
CA ILE A 15 -18.36 -1.58 3.31
C ILE A 15 -17.51 -0.55 2.56
N GLN A 16 -17.87 0.73 2.63
CA GLN A 16 -17.15 1.82 1.97
C GLN A 16 -15.75 2.02 2.55
N THR A 17 -15.59 1.82 3.87
CA THR A 17 -14.26 1.84 4.49
C THR A 17 -13.40 0.70 3.96
N LEU A 18 -13.90 -0.54 3.89
CA LEU A 18 -13.11 -1.65 3.35
C LEU A 18 -12.85 -1.51 1.85
N ALA A 19 -13.77 -0.93 1.09
CA ALA A 19 -13.57 -0.61 -0.33
C ALA A 19 -12.37 0.33 -0.55
N SER A 20 -12.12 1.25 0.38
CA SER A 20 -11.00 2.21 0.31
C SER A 20 -9.67 1.66 0.81
N TRP A 21 -9.68 0.58 1.59
CA TRP A 21 -8.51 0.07 2.31
C TRP A 21 -8.12 -1.36 1.95
N ILE A 22 -8.90 -2.04 1.11
CA ILE A 22 -8.74 -3.45 0.69
C ILE A 22 -8.97 -4.44 1.83
N ILE A 23 -8.13 -4.37 2.86
CA ILE A 23 -8.12 -5.26 4.01
C ILE A 23 -7.77 -4.49 5.28
N LEU A 24 -8.52 -4.69 6.36
CA LEU A 24 -8.25 -4.03 7.65
C LEU A 24 -8.44 -5.01 8.81
N ASP A 25 -7.63 -4.85 9.86
CA ASP A 25 -7.93 -5.52 11.12
C ASP A 25 -9.17 -4.92 11.79
N LEU A 26 -9.89 -5.74 12.56
CA LEU A 26 -11.13 -5.35 13.22
C LEU A 26 -11.00 -4.09 14.09
N THR A 27 -9.89 -3.94 14.82
CA THR A 27 -9.66 -2.78 15.69
C THR A 27 -9.42 -1.51 14.88
N THR A 28 -8.68 -1.60 13.78
CA THR A 28 -8.44 -0.45 12.90
C THR A 28 -9.70 -0.07 12.12
N LEU A 29 -10.47 -1.04 11.64
CA LEU A 29 -11.74 -0.81 10.98
C LEU A 29 -12.73 -0.08 11.89
N LEU A 30 -12.87 -0.51 13.15
CA LEU A 30 -13.69 0.16 14.17
C LEU A 30 -13.36 1.67 14.27
N LYS A 31 -12.06 2.00 14.33
CA LYS A 31 -11.59 3.39 14.44
C LYS A 31 -11.86 4.21 13.19
N LYS A 32 -11.71 3.60 12.00
CA LYS A 32 -11.90 4.31 10.72
C LYS A 32 -13.35 4.58 10.40
N VAL A 33 -14.24 3.71 10.84
CA VAL A 33 -15.70 3.88 10.76
C VAL A 33 -16.20 4.93 11.78
N ASP A 34 -15.35 5.37 12.71
CA ASP A 34 -15.70 6.29 13.81
C ASP A 34 -16.90 5.79 14.63
N TYR A 35 -16.91 4.48 14.93
CA TYR A 35 -18.03 3.85 15.59
C TYR A 35 -18.02 4.14 17.10
N ASN A 36 -19.02 4.90 17.56
CA ASN A 36 -19.11 5.45 18.91
C ASN A 36 -19.54 4.45 20.02
N TYR A 37 -19.70 3.17 19.71
CA TYR A 37 -20.12 2.16 20.69
C TYR A 37 -19.01 1.14 20.99
N SER A 38 -19.34 0.13 21.79
CA SER A 38 -18.37 -0.88 22.22
C SER A 38 -17.84 -1.73 21.07
N HIS A 39 -16.60 -2.19 21.22
CA HIS A 39 -15.97 -3.16 20.31
C HIS A 39 -16.84 -4.42 20.13
N GLN A 40 -17.52 -4.88 21.18
CA GLN A 40 -18.42 -6.04 21.11
C GLN A 40 -19.63 -5.78 20.20
N ALA A 41 -20.24 -4.60 20.28
CA ALA A 41 -21.35 -4.21 19.41
C ALA A 41 -20.90 -4.15 17.94
N PHE A 42 -19.72 -3.59 17.69
CA PHE A 42 -19.13 -3.54 16.36
C PHE A 42 -18.82 -4.93 15.80
N ALA A 43 -18.21 -5.81 16.61
CA ALA A 43 -17.91 -7.18 16.22
C ALA A 43 -19.18 -7.97 15.82
N LYS A 44 -20.32 -7.73 16.49
CA LYS A 44 -21.60 -8.33 16.11
C LYS A 44 -22.09 -7.82 14.74
N ARG A 45 -21.91 -6.54 14.42
CA ARG A 45 -22.25 -5.99 13.09
C ARG A 45 -21.38 -6.63 11.99
N VAL A 46 -20.08 -6.68 12.22
CA VAL A 46 -19.13 -7.35 11.30
C VAL A 46 -19.51 -8.81 11.09
N LYS A 47 -19.82 -9.53 12.17
CA LYS A 47 -20.24 -10.94 12.08
C LYS A 47 -21.50 -11.12 11.23
N LYS A 48 -22.50 -10.23 11.37
CA LYS A 48 -23.68 -10.25 10.50
C LYS A 48 -23.33 -10.05 9.02
N LEU A 49 -22.40 -9.14 8.71
CA LEU A 49 -21.95 -8.93 7.33
C LEU A 49 -21.20 -10.14 6.76
N GLU A 50 -20.40 -10.83 7.58
CA GLU A 50 -19.78 -12.11 7.21
C GLU A 50 -20.85 -13.19 6.97
N ASP A 51 -21.84 -13.32 7.86
CA ASP A 51 -22.94 -14.29 7.74
C ASP A 51 -23.79 -14.04 6.50
N PHE A 52 -23.93 -12.77 6.09
CA PHE A 52 -24.60 -12.37 4.85
C PHE A 52 -23.71 -12.46 3.61
N GLY A 53 -22.44 -12.84 3.77
CA GLY A 53 -21.48 -13.06 2.68
C GLY A 53 -20.93 -11.79 2.06
N TYR A 54 -21.06 -10.62 2.68
CA TYR A 54 -20.47 -9.37 2.20
C TYR A 54 -18.99 -9.25 2.58
N LEU A 55 -18.61 -9.83 3.72
CA LEU A 55 -17.25 -9.82 4.23
C LEU A 55 -16.69 -11.24 4.34
N ALA A 56 -15.38 -11.35 4.17
CA ALA A 56 -14.60 -12.52 4.56
C ALA A 56 -13.48 -12.09 5.53
N SER A 57 -12.89 -13.07 6.20
CA SER A 57 -11.80 -12.82 7.14
C SER A 57 -10.68 -13.84 7.07
N VAL A 58 -9.50 -13.40 7.53
CA VAL A 58 -8.31 -14.21 7.77
C VAL A 58 -7.70 -13.85 9.12
N TYR A 59 -6.99 -14.79 9.73
CA TYR A 59 -6.23 -14.54 10.95
C TYR A 59 -4.74 -14.47 10.65
N PHE A 60 -4.08 -13.40 11.05
CA PHE A 60 -2.65 -13.17 10.80
C PHE A 60 -2.01 -12.40 11.97
N GLN A 61 -0.67 -12.35 12.06
CA GLN A 61 0.08 -11.60 13.09
C GLN A 61 -0.50 -11.74 14.52
N ASN A 62 -0.31 -12.91 15.14
CA ASN A 62 -0.81 -13.23 16.49
C ASN A 62 -2.35 -13.34 16.57
N TYR A 63 -2.95 -14.13 15.67
CA TYR A 63 -4.40 -14.40 15.63
C TYR A 63 -5.28 -13.15 15.58
N ARG A 64 -4.79 -12.08 14.94
CA ARG A 64 -5.58 -10.89 14.67
C ARG A 64 -6.47 -11.13 13.45
N LYS A 65 -7.76 -10.79 13.60
CA LYS A 65 -8.75 -10.91 12.53
C LYS A 65 -8.65 -9.72 11.57
N TYR A 66 -8.36 -10.02 10.31
CA TYR A 66 -8.42 -9.11 9.18
C TYR A 66 -9.66 -9.37 8.36
N LEU A 67 -10.26 -8.30 7.84
CA LEU A 67 -11.54 -8.28 7.13
C LEU A 67 -11.36 -7.65 5.76
N PHE A 68 -12.03 -8.20 4.76
CA PHE A 68 -12.03 -7.70 3.39
C PHE A 68 -13.37 -7.99 2.71
N LEU A 69 -13.67 -7.27 1.63
CA LEU A 69 -14.89 -7.45 0.85
C LEU A 69 -14.83 -8.75 0.03
N THR A 70 -15.92 -9.49 0.01
CA THR A 70 -16.15 -10.56 -0.99
C THR A 70 -16.57 -9.94 -2.32
N GLU A 71 -16.75 -10.75 -3.38
CA GLU A 71 -17.35 -10.27 -4.63
C GLU A 71 -18.71 -9.59 -4.40
N LYS A 72 -19.53 -10.16 -3.51
CA LYS A 72 -20.81 -9.56 -3.11
C LYS A 72 -20.62 -8.22 -2.38
N GLY A 73 -19.61 -8.13 -1.50
CA GLY A 73 -19.23 -6.88 -0.84
C GLY A 73 -18.73 -5.80 -1.80
N LEU A 74 -17.94 -6.19 -2.80
CA LEU A 74 -17.44 -5.29 -3.84
C LEU A 74 -18.58 -4.75 -4.71
N ALA A 75 -19.51 -5.61 -5.12
CA ALA A 75 -20.68 -5.19 -5.88
C ALA A 75 -21.54 -4.17 -5.09
N GLU A 76 -21.76 -4.41 -3.80
CA GLU A 76 -22.47 -3.47 -2.92
C GLU A 76 -21.72 -2.14 -2.76
N ALA A 77 -20.38 -2.16 -2.79
CA ALA A 77 -19.54 -0.96 -2.78
C ALA A 77 -19.52 -0.21 -4.13
N GLY A 78 -20.19 -0.72 -5.18
CA GLY A 78 -20.14 -0.17 -6.54
C GLY A 78 -18.86 -0.53 -7.31
N LEU A 79 -18.06 -1.49 -6.83
CA LEU A 79 -16.77 -1.89 -7.39
C LEU A 79 -16.87 -3.17 -8.23
N ASN A 80 -17.80 -3.21 -9.19
CA ASN A 80 -18.09 -4.41 -10.01
C ASN A 80 -16.90 -4.89 -10.88
N ASN A 81 -15.91 -4.03 -11.13
CA ASN A 81 -14.74 -4.33 -11.95
C ASN A 81 -13.47 -4.59 -11.12
N ALA A 82 -13.57 -4.59 -9.79
CA ALA A 82 -12.45 -4.88 -8.90
C ALA A 82 -12.35 -6.39 -8.67
N TRP A 83 -11.12 -6.89 -8.62
CA TRP A 83 -10.86 -8.26 -8.19
C TRP A 83 -10.97 -8.34 -6.66
N GLY A 84 -11.59 -9.41 -6.18
CA GLY A 84 -11.58 -9.75 -4.76
C GLY A 84 -10.16 -10.01 -4.25
N VAL A 85 -9.98 -9.90 -2.93
CA VAL A 85 -8.70 -10.22 -2.30
C VAL A 85 -8.28 -11.66 -2.64
N ASN A 86 -7.11 -11.80 -3.24
CA ASN A 86 -6.52 -13.10 -3.54
C ASN A 86 -5.82 -13.64 -2.29
N LYS A 87 -6.30 -14.78 -1.79
CA LYS A 87 -5.77 -15.45 -0.58
C LYS A 87 -4.30 -15.85 -0.70
N GLU A 88 -3.78 -16.04 -1.91
CA GLU A 88 -2.37 -16.40 -2.14
C GLU A 88 -1.41 -15.24 -1.85
N ILE A 89 -1.87 -14.01 -2.02
CA ILE A 89 -1.07 -12.79 -1.80
C ILE A 89 -1.54 -11.98 -0.59
N ILE A 90 -2.49 -12.49 0.20
CA ILE A 90 -3.11 -11.76 1.33
C ILE A 90 -2.11 -11.26 2.37
N HIS A 91 -0.98 -11.95 2.55
CA HIS A 91 0.09 -11.47 3.43
C HIS A 91 0.75 -10.19 2.90
N HIS A 92 0.90 -10.06 1.57
CA HIS A 92 1.37 -8.84 0.94
C HIS A 92 0.37 -7.71 1.16
N ASP A 93 -0.91 -7.92 0.86
CA ASP A 93 -1.95 -6.90 1.07
C ASP A 93 -1.98 -6.39 2.51
N ILE A 94 -1.89 -7.29 3.50
CA ILE A 94 -1.86 -6.91 4.92
C ILE A 94 -0.63 -6.06 5.25
N ILE A 95 0.55 -6.46 4.77
CA ILE A 95 1.79 -5.69 5.01
C ILE A 95 1.71 -4.33 4.31
N THR A 96 1.23 -4.28 3.07
CA THR A 96 1.01 -3.06 2.29
C THR A 96 0.10 -2.09 3.01
N VAL A 97 -1.05 -2.55 3.53
CA VAL A 97 -1.97 -1.71 4.30
C VAL A 97 -1.31 -1.20 5.58
N ASN A 98 -0.58 -2.05 6.32
CA ASN A 98 0.09 -1.62 7.54
C ASN A 98 1.17 -0.56 7.26
N VAL A 99 1.97 -0.75 6.21
CA VAL A 99 2.98 0.20 5.72
C VAL A 99 2.33 1.51 5.32
N PHE A 100 1.27 1.46 4.52
CA PHE A 100 0.53 2.64 4.12
C PHE A 100 -0.04 3.41 5.31
N GLN A 101 -0.61 2.71 6.30
CA GLN A 101 -1.08 3.33 7.55
C GLN A 101 0.04 3.98 8.37
N TYR A 102 1.24 3.42 8.32
CA TYR A 102 2.40 4.03 8.96
C TYR A 102 2.78 5.33 8.25
N LEU A 103 2.94 5.28 6.92
CA LEU A 103 3.40 6.42 6.12
C LEU A 103 2.40 7.58 6.13
N LEU A 104 1.10 7.30 6.16
CA LEU A 104 0.05 8.33 6.27
C LEU A 104 0.14 9.19 7.55
N LYS A 105 0.88 8.74 8.58
CA LYS A 105 1.07 9.50 9.82
C LYS A 105 2.25 10.45 9.74
N LEU A 106 3.04 10.41 8.66
CA LEU A 106 4.20 11.28 8.50
C LEU A 106 3.73 12.73 8.24
N PRO A 107 4.32 13.75 8.90
CA PRO A 107 3.92 15.15 8.72
C PRO A 107 4.00 15.65 7.28
N GLN A 108 4.89 15.07 6.48
CA GLN A 108 5.12 15.39 5.07
C GLN A 108 4.04 14.84 4.15
N VAL A 109 3.17 13.96 4.63
CA VAL A 109 2.10 13.34 3.85
C VAL A 109 0.79 14.09 4.10
N LYS A 110 0.12 14.47 3.01
CA LYS A 110 -1.20 15.13 3.05
C LYS A 110 -2.33 14.10 3.07
N GLU A 111 -2.27 13.16 2.14
CA GLU A 111 -3.28 12.11 1.94
C GLU A 111 -2.66 10.96 1.14
N GLY A 112 -3.44 9.90 0.89
CA GLY A 112 -2.98 8.80 0.05
C GLY A 112 -4.09 7.84 -0.32
N ARG A 113 -3.76 6.87 -1.16
CA ARG A 113 -4.65 5.81 -1.62
C ARG A 113 -3.92 4.49 -1.78
N ILE A 114 -4.63 3.39 -1.51
CA ILE A 114 -4.20 2.04 -1.89
C ILE A 114 -4.93 1.66 -3.17
N TYR A 115 -4.24 0.96 -4.06
CA TYR A 115 -4.84 0.52 -5.31
C TYR A 115 -5.37 -0.90 -5.21
N LEU A 116 -6.66 -1.06 -5.48
CA LEU A 116 -7.25 -2.37 -5.78
C LEU A 116 -6.78 -2.83 -7.15
N ASP A 117 -6.56 -4.13 -7.29
CA ASP A 117 -6.42 -4.76 -8.60
C ASP A 117 -7.75 -4.62 -9.35
N LEU A 118 -7.75 -3.85 -10.42
CA LEU A 118 -8.90 -3.67 -11.31
C LEU A 118 -8.66 -4.45 -12.61
N ALA A 119 -9.72 -5.06 -13.15
CA ALA A 119 -9.64 -5.71 -14.45
C ALA A 119 -9.22 -4.71 -15.54
N GLY A 120 -8.13 -5.04 -16.25
CA GLY A 120 -7.61 -4.23 -17.37
C GLY A 120 -6.87 -2.95 -16.98
N ALA A 121 -6.57 -2.72 -15.70
CA ALA A 121 -5.75 -1.58 -15.30
C ALA A 121 -4.26 -1.84 -15.55
N ASP A 122 -3.60 -0.91 -16.24
CA ASP A 122 -2.15 -0.91 -16.40
C ASP A 122 -1.43 -0.53 -15.10
N ARG A 123 -0.26 -1.16 -14.92
CA ARG A 123 0.77 -1.00 -13.87
C ARG A 123 0.54 0.18 -12.91
N ARG A 124 0.02 -0.12 -11.72
CA ARG A 124 -0.09 0.83 -10.60
C ARG A 124 0.91 0.47 -9.49
N PRO A 125 1.32 1.44 -8.66
CA PRO A 125 1.98 1.10 -7.42
C PRO A 125 1.03 0.41 -6.44
N ASP A 126 1.58 -0.22 -5.40
CA ASP A 126 0.77 -0.84 -4.35
C ASP A 126 -0.06 0.23 -3.62
N CYS A 127 0.56 1.37 -3.33
CA CYS A 127 -0.14 2.57 -2.87
C CYS A 127 0.58 3.85 -3.31
N ALA A 128 -0.11 4.98 -3.20
CA ALA A 128 0.44 6.30 -3.50
C ALA A 128 0.10 7.28 -2.37
N LEU A 129 1.03 8.20 -2.12
CA LEU A 129 0.91 9.25 -1.12
C LEU A 129 1.04 10.61 -1.80
N THR A 130 0.10 11.51 -1.55
CA THR A 130 0.23 12.92 -1.93
C THR A 130 1.03 13.63 -0.85
N MET A 131 2.14 14.25 -1.23
CA MET A 131 2.98 14.98 -0.29
C MET A 131 2.40 16.36 0.04
N GLN A 132 2.85 16.95 1.14
CA GLN A 132 2.54 18.35 1.45
C GLN A 132 3.18 19.27 0.39
N PRO A 133 2.60 20.45 0.07
CA PRO A 133 3.13 21.34 -0.96
C PRO A 133 4.60 21.77 -0.74
N ASN A 134 5.04 21.86 0.52
CA ASN A 134 6.40 22.21 0.89
C ASN A 134 7.38 21.03 0.86
N PHE A 135 6.93 19.82 0.53
CA PHE A 135 7.75 18.62 0.42
C PHE A 135 7.58 17.99 -0.96
N TRP A 136 8.66 17.95 -1.75
CA TRP A 136 8.62 17.51 -3.17
C TRP A 136 7.49 18.16 -3.98
N GLU A 137 7.22 19.44 -3.73
CA GLU A 137 6.23 20.26 -4.45
C GLU A 137 4.79 19.71 -4.39
N GLY A 138 4.47 18.89 -3.38
CA GLY A 138 3.16 18.26 -3.24
C GLY A 138 2.84 17.17 -4.28
N LYS A 139 3.85 16.74 -5.04
CA LYS A 139 3.72 15.65 -6.01
C LYS A 139 3.54 14.31 -5.30
N GLU A 140 3.11 13.30 -6.07
CA GLU A 140 2.87 11.97 -5.51
C GLU A 140 4.17 11.18 -5.30
N LEU A 141 4.19 10.38 -4.23
CA LEU A 141 5.15 9.33 -3.95
C LEU A 141 4.48 7.98 -4.20
N ALA A 142 5.00 7.22 -5.16
CA ALA A 142 4.59 5.82 -5.35
C ALA A 142 5.26 4.92 -4.30
N ILE A 143 4.53 3.92 -3.81
CA ILE A 143 5.02 2.94 -2.83
C ILE A 143 4.94 1.54 -3.41
N GLU A 144 6.03 0.79 -3.22
CA GLU A 144 6.18 -0.60 -3.67
C GLU A 144 6.64 -1.45 -2.50
N VAL A 145 5.88 -2.48 -2.12
CA VAL A 145 6.22 -3.40 -1.05
C VAL A 145 6.74 -4.70 -1.65
N GLU A 146 8.01 -5.00 -1.40
CA GLU A 146 8.70 -6.15 -1.98
C GLU A 146 9.07 -7.16 -0.89
N ILE A 147 8.22 -8.19 -0.78
CA ILE A 147 8.39 -9.32 0.15
C ILE A 147 9.15 -10.47 -0.53
N THR A 148 8.98 -10.61 -1.84
CA THR A 148 9.59 -11.66 -2.66
C THR A 148 10.44 -11.03 -3.76
N GLN A 149 11.40 -11.81 -4.28
CA GLN A 149 12.26 -11.34 -5.36
C GLN A 149 11.52 -11.46 -6.69
N LYS A 150 11.38 -10.34 -7.41
CA LYS A 150 10.94 -10.32 -8.80
C LYS A 150 12.13 -10.59 -9.74
N SER A 151 11.86 -10.99 -10.98
CA SER A 151 12.90 -11.14 -12.00
C SER A 151 13.56 -9.79 -12.30
N TYR A 152 14.85 -9.81 -12.66
CA TYR A 152 15.61 -8.60 -12.98
C TYR A 152 14.94 -7.75 -14.05
N ASP A 153 14.51 -8.35 -15.16
CA ASP A 153 13.85 -7.64 -16.26
C ASP A 153 12.57 -6.93 -15.79
N ARG A 154 11.80 -7.55 -14.89
CA ARG A 154 10.58 -6.95 -14.33
C ARG A 154 10.91 -5.73 -13.48
N VAL A 155 11.99 -5.78 -12.71
CA VAL A 155 12.45 -4.66 -11.87
C VAL A 155 12.94 -3.51 -12.73
N GLU A 156 13.84 -3.78 -13.69
CA GLU A 156 14.40 -2.74 -14.55
C GLU A 156 13.34 -2.06 -15.42
N ASN A 157 12.39 -2.82 -15.97
CA ASN A 157 11.27 -2.25 -16.72
C ASN A 157 10.43 -1.31 -15.85
N LYS A 158 10.15 -1.71 -14.59
CA LYS A 158 9.39 -0.87 -13.66
C LYS A 158 10.16 0.40 -13.28
N PHE A 159 11.48 0.32 -13.11
CA PHE A 159 12.31 1.50 -12.91
C PHE A 159 12.23 2.47 -14.10
N ARG A 160 12.29 1.95 -15.32
CA ARG A 160 12.16 2.76 -16.54
C ARG A 160 10.78 3.44 -16.64
N ASP A 161 9.71 2.73 -16.28
CA ASP A 161 8.35 3.30 -16.26
C ASP A 161 8.27 4.51 -15.31
N TYR A 162 8.83 4.39 -14.09
CA TYR A 162 8.82 5.49 -13.13
C TYR A 162 9.75 6.64 -13.47
N MET A 163 10.82 6.38 -14.22
CA MET A 163 11.71 7.44 -14.73
C MET A 163 11.13 8.20 -15.92
N ASN A 164 10.05 7.71 -16.52
CA ASN A 164 9.40 8.41 -17.62
C ASN A 164 8.96 9.81 -17.17
N LYS A 165 9.22 10.83 -18.00
CA LYS A 165 8.87 12.23 -17.72
C LYS A 165 7.37 12.43 -17.52
N ASP A 166 6.55 11.57 -18.13
CA ASP A 166 5.10 11.59 -18.03
C ASP A 166 4.58 10.86 -16.77
N SER A 167 5.47 10.31 -15.93
CA SER A 167 5.07 9.68 -14.68
C SER A 167 4.47 10.71 -13.72
N PRO A 168 3.29 10.45 -13.13
CA PRO A 168 2.68 11.36 -12.16
C PRO A 168 3.43 11.38 -10.82
N TYR A 169 4.35 10.45 -10.60
CA TYR A 169 5.09 10.27 -9.36
C TYR A 169 6.40 11.06 -9.39
N SER A 170 6.65 11.86 -8.35
CA SER A 170 7.93 12.54 -8.15
C SER A 170 9.04 11.56 -7.79
N LYS A 171 8.70 10.55 -6.99
CA LYS A 171 9.60 9.52 -6.49
C LYS A 171 8.84 8.22 -6.27
N VAL A 172 9.62 7.15 -6.08
CA VAL A 172 9.12 5.81 -5.73
C VAL A 172 9.89 5.32 -4.51
N LEU A 173 9.16 4.87 -3.49
CA LEU A 173 9.72 4.23 -2.31
C LEU A 173 9.46 2.72 -2.39
N TYR A 174 10.52 1.96 -2.63
CA TYR A 174 10.52 0.50 -2.52
C TYR A 174 10.84 0.11 -1.09
N ILE A 175 9.93 -0.60 -0.45
CA ILE A 175 10.06 -1.11 0.92
C ILE A 175 10.32 -2.61 0.81
N ILE A 176 11.57 -2.98 1.05
CA ILE A 176 12.11 -4.31 0.77
C ILE A 176 12.34 -5.03 2.09
N GLN A 177 11.77 -6.22 2.23
CA GLN A 177 11.91 -6.99 3.46
C GLN A 177 13.29 -7.65 3.60
N LYS A 178 13.84 -8.19 2.51
CA LYS A 178 15.00 -9.09 2.55
C LYS A 178 16.27 -8.39 2.02
N THR A 179 17.36 -8.45 2.78
CA THR A 179 18.65 -7.87 2.38
C THR A 179 19.14 -8.32 1.00
N PRO A 180 19.07 -9.63 0.62
CA PRO A 180 19.49 -10.04 -0.72
C PRO A 180 18.69 -9.37 -1.86
N VAL A 181 17.40 -9.09 -1.63
CA VAL A 181 16.54 -8.40 -2.60
C VAL A 181 16.92 -6.93 -2.68
N PHE A 182 17.19 -6.29 -1.55
CA PHE A 182 17.66 -4.91 -1.48
C PHE A 182 18.96 -4.72 -2.27
N GLU A 183 19.95 -5.59 -2.04
CA GLU A 183 21.22 -5.56 -2.77
C GLU A 183 21.04 -5.82 -4.28
N ALA A 184 20.10 -6.70 -4.66
CA ALA A 184 19.78 -6.92 -6.06
C ALA A 184 19.17 -5.68 -6.72
N TYR A 185 18.22 -5.01 -6.07
CA TYR A 185 17.58 -3.79 -6.58
C TYR A 185 18.59 -2.64 -6.69
N LYS A 186 19.47 -2.50 -5.69
CA LYS A 186 20.56 -1.51 -5.73
C LYS A 186 21.47 -1.72 -6.95
N ARG A 187 21.91 -2.96 -7.20
CA ARG A 187 22.68 -3.29 -8.43
C ARG A 187 21.91 -3.01 -9.71
N SER A 188 20.59 -3.22 -9.72
CA SER A 188 19.75 -2.86 -10.88
C SER A 188 19.71 -1.35 -11.12
N ILE A 189 19.63 -0.52 -10.06
CA ILE A 189 19.72 0.95 -10.19
C ILE A 189 21.06 1.34 -10.82
N GLU A 190 22.17 0.81 -10.29
CA GLU A 190 23.52 1.10 -10.78
C GLU A 190 23.68 0.73 -12.26
N ARG A 191 23.14 -0.43 -12.67
CA ARG A 191 23.17 -0.88 -14.06
C ARG A 191 22.32 0.01 -14.98
N VAL A 192 21.10 0.33 -14.57
CA VAL A 192 20.22 1.18 -15.39
C VAL A 192 20.84 2.56 -15.55
N ASP A 193 21.38 3.15 -14.49
CA ASP A 193 22.04 4.46 -14.53
C ASP A 193 23.34 4.47 -15.34
N PHE A 194 24.10 3.37 -15.35
CA PHE A 194 25.29 3.25 -16.20
C PHE A 194 24.96 3.41 -17.70
N HIS A 195 23.76 2.99 -18.10
CA HIS A 195 23.29 3.07 -19.50
C HIS A 195 22.49 4.33 -19.81
N VAL A 196 22.39 5.28 -18.87
CA VAL A 196 21.66 6.55 -19.05
C VAL A 196 22.61 7.66 -19.50
N ASP A 197 22.28 8.30 -20.63
CA ASP A 197 22.85 9.60 -20.99
C ASP A 197 22.39 10.65 -19.96
N ALA A 198 23.28 10.97 -19.02
CA ALA A 198 23.02 11.86 -17.89
C ALA A 198 22.58 13.28 -18.30
N MET A 199 22.82 13.69 -19.56
CA MET A 199 22.36 14.99 -20.06
C MET A 199 20.92 14.99 -20.56
N LYS A 200 20.29 13.82 -20.79
CA LYS A 200 18.96 13.71 -21.43
C LYS A 200 17.88 13.07 -20.58
N ASN A 201 18.26 12.17 -19.67
CA ASN A 201 17.31 11.38 -18.87
C ASN A 201 17.54 11.57 -17.37
N ARG A 202 16.46 11.40 -16.59
CA ARG A 202 16.55 11.32 -15.13
C ARG A 202 17.28 10.05 -14.72
N ARG A 203 18.13 10.13 -13.69
CA ARG A 203 18.78 8.95 -13.11
C ARG A 203 17.79 8.23 -12.19
N CYS A 204 17.84 6.90 -12.16
CA CYS A 204 17.12 6.06 -11.21
C CYS A 204 17.38 6.54 -9.78
N GLN A 205 18.65 6.78 -9.43
CA GLN A 205 19.05 7.14 -8.06
C GLN A 205 18.45 8.47 -7.54
N ASP A 206 17.95 9.35 -8.41
CA ASP A 206 17.33 10.62 -8.02
C ASP A 206 15.82 10.47 -7.75
N ASN A 207 15.20 9.38 -8.24
CA ASN A 207 13.76 9.14 -8.21
C ASN A 207 13.37 7.91 -7.38
N ILE A 208 14.25 6.93 -7.27
CA ILE A 208 13.99 5.65 -6.60
C ILE A 208 14.68 5.65 -5.24
N ILE A 209 13.90 5.43 -4.20
CA ILE A 209 14.35 5.19 -2.83
C ILE A 209 14.18 3.70 -2.55
N LEU A 210 15.26 3.01 -2.18
CA LEU A 210 15.18 1.64 -1.69
C LEU A 210 15.27 1.68 -0.16
N LEU A 211 14.34 1.06 0.55
CA LEU A 211 14.32 0.97 2.00
C LEU A 211 14.41 -0.50 2.42
N LEU A 212 15.40 -0.85 3.23
CA LEU A 212 15.50 -2.18 3.82
C LEU A 212 14.75 -2.20 5.15
N ALA A 213 13.62 -2.90 5.21
CA ALA A 213 12.76 -2.96 6.39
C ALA A 213 12.36 -4.40 6.72
N PRO A 214 13.23 -5.19 7.39
CA PRO A 214 12.98 -6.60 7.70
C PRO A 214 11.77 -6.84 8.62
N GLU A 215 11.45 -5.84 9.45
CA GLU A 215 10.43 -5.91 10.49
C GLU A 215 9.01 -5.59 9.98
N ILE A 216 8.81 -5.23 8.70
CA ILE A 216 7.46 -4.90 8.15
C ILE A 216 6.47 -6.07 8.20
N LYS A 217 6.98 -7.30 8.33
CA LYS A 217 6.17 -8.50 8.57
C LYS A 217 5.56 -8.53 9.98
N ASN A 218 6.07 -7.72 10.89
CA ASN A 218 5.59 -7.64 12.27
C ASN A 218 4.43 -6.65 12.37
N ARG A 219 3.70 -6.74 13.47
CA ARG A 219 2.61 -5.81 13.78
C ARG A 219 3.11 -4.39 14.06
N GLN A 220 4.22 -4.29 14.79
CA GLN A 220 4.83 -3.02 15.16
C GLN A 220 6.19 -2.97 14.49
N PHE A 221 6.40 -1.91 13.73
CA PHE A 221 7.65 -1.62 13.05
C PHE A 221 7.82 -0.10 13.00
N ASP A 222 9.07 0.31 12.79
CA ASP A 222 9.43 1.68 12.51
C ASP A 222 10.23 1.73 11.21
N LEU A 223 9.84 2.63 10.30
CA LEU A 223 10.51 2.79 9.01
C LEU A 223 11.53 3.93 9.03
N MET A 224 11.42 4.87 9.97
CA MET A 224 12.20 6.11 9.93
C MET A 224 13.71 5.86 10.09
N ASP A 225 14.08 4.92 10.95
CA ASP A 225 15.49 4.59 11.19
C ASP A 225 16.00 3.43 10.32
N SER A 226 15.17 2.93 9.40
CA SER A 226 15.55 1.85 8.49
C SER A 226 16.57 2.33 7.43
N PRO A 227 17.58 1.50 7.07
CA PRO A 227 18.55 1.84 6.04
C PRO A 227 17.87 2.07 4.68
N ALA A 228 18.22 3.18 4.04
CA ALA A 228 17.72 3.55 2.73
C ALA A 228 18.88 3.81 1.75
N PHE A 229 18.73 3.41 0.49
CA PHE A 229 19.60 3.83 -0.60
C PHE A 229 18.87 4.88 -1.44
N PHE A 230 19.44 6.08 -1.51
CA PHE A 230 18.90 7.22 -2.25
C PHE A 230 20.06 8.15 -2.65
N GLU A 231 20.00 8.75 -3.85
CA GLU A 231 21.04 9.66 -4.37
C GLU A 231 22.45 9.05 -4.33
N GLY A 232 22.56 7.74 -4.62
CA GLY A 232 23.85 7.04 -4.67
C GLY A 232 24.50 6.74 -3.32
N ARG A 233 23.83 7.00 -2.20
CA ARG A 233 24.35 6.77 -0.84
C ARG A 233 23.39 5.99 0.05
N ILE A 234 23.95 5.34 1.07
CA ILE A 234 23.17 4.76 2.17
C ILE A 234 22.89 5.86 3.20
N THR A 235 21.64 5.97 3.61
CA THR A 235 21.08 6.94 4.55
C THR A 235 19.94 6.27 5.35
N THR A 236 19.09 7.05 6.00
CA THR A 236 17.84 6.58 6.62
C THR A 236 16.63 7.26 5.99
N LEU A 237 15.45 6.66 6.13
CA LEU A 237 14.20 7.30 5.68
C LEU A 237 13.98 8.64 6.38
N ARG A 238 14.34 8.74 7.67
CA ARG A 238 14.30 9.98 8.45
C ARG A 238 15.10 11.09 7.77
N SER A 239 16.34 10.81 7.39
CA SER A 239 17.21 11.77 6.72
C SER A 239 16.72 12.17 5.31
N ILE A 240 15.83 11.39 4.69
CA ILE A 240 15.19 11.74 3.42
C ILE A 240 13.97 12.65 3.66
N PHE A 241 13.18 12.35 4.68
CA PHE A 241 11.92 13.06 4.98
C PHE A 241 12.11 14.34 5.81
N HIS A 242 13.27 14.52 6.43
CA HIS A 242 13.62 15.71 7.22
C HIS A 242 14.52 16.70 6.47
N GLN A 243 14.58 16.60 5.13
CA GLN A 243 15.29 17.56 4.27
C GLN A 243 14.50 18.85 4.08
#